data_AF-V4ME70-F1
#
_entry.id   AF-V4ME70-F1
#
_cell.length_a   1.000
_cell.length_b   1.000
_cell.length_c   1.000
_cell.angle_alpha   90.00
_cell.angle_beta   90.00
_cell.angle_gamma   90.00
#
_symmetry.space_group_name_H-M   'P 1'
#
loop_
_entity.id
_entity.type
_entity.pdbx_description
1 polymer ?
#
loop_
_entity_poly.entity_id
_entity_poly.type
_entity_poly.pdbx_seq_one_letter_code
_entity_poly.pdbx_strand_id
1 'polypeptide(L)'
;MQWFPALRAAAITKSEDAKAKGMEEVEEGLLRLEEAFVALSKGKPFFGGEDIGLMDICFGSFLVLLKAREKLKGEKLLDESKTPSLCKWADEYLSDDTVKNVVPNVDKIAEFIGELEVKGQS
;
A
#
# COMPACT_ATOMS: atom_id res chain seq x y z
N MET A 1 0.20 -17.12 -17.47
CA MET A 1 -0.27 -16.07 -16.53
C MET A 1 -0.88 -16.72 -15.29
N GLN A 2 -0.07 -17.38 -14.44
CA GLN A 2 -0.55 -18.09 -13.24
C GLN A 2 -0.68 -17.19 -11.99
N TRP A 3 -0.24 -15.93 -12.07
CA TRP A 3 -0.14 -15.05 -10.92
C TRP A 3 -1.51 -14.62 -10.36
N PHE A 4 -2.52 -14.42 -11.20
CA PHE A 4 -3.85 -13.97 -10.79
C PHE A 4 -4.64 -15.04 -10.00
N PRO A 5 -4.66 -16.33 -10.42
CA PRO A 5 -5.18 -17.41 -9.58
C PRO A 5 -4.44 -17.59 -8.25
N ALA A 6 -3.11 -17.43 -8.23
CA ALA A 6 -2.31 -17.52 -7.01
C ALA A 6 -2.62 -16.36 -6.03
N LEU A 7 -2.72 -15.13 -6.55
CA LEU A 7 -3.13 -13.95 -5.78
C LEU A 7 -4.55 -14.12 -5.21
N ARG A 8 -5.48 -14.64 -6.02
CA ARG A 8 -6.85 -14.93 -5.58
C ARG A 8 -6.87 -16.02 -4.50
N ALA A 9 -6.08 -17.08 -4.64
CA ALA A 9 -5.99 -18.13 -3.63
C ALA A 9 -5.42 -17.59 -2.31
N ALA A 10 -4.35 -16.78 -2.37
CA ALA A 10 -3.77 -16.10 -1.21
C ALA A 10 -4.78 -15.17 -0.51
N ALA A 11 -5.59 -14.44 -1.29
CA ALA A 11 -6.63 -13.56 -0.77
C ALA A 11 -7.84 -14.30 -0.14
N ILE A 12 -8.05 -15.58 -0.48
CA ILE A 12 -9.19 -16.40 -0.03
C ILE A 12 -8.78 -17.41 1.07
N THR A 13 -7.50 -17.51 1.45
CA THR A 13 -7.11 -18.50 2.48
C THR A 13 -7.70 -18.14 3.86
N LYS A 14 -8.29 -19.14 4.53
CA LYS A 14 -8.81 -19.03 5.90
C LYS A 14 -7.72 -19.22 6.98
N SER A 15 -6.46 -19.40 6.57
CA SER A 15 -5.36 -19.66 7.49
C SER A 15 -4.85 -18.35 8.09
N GLU A 16 -4.99 -18.23 9.41
CA GLU A 16 -4.42 -17.10 10.16
C GLU A 16 -2.89 -17.06 10.05
N ASP A 17 -2.22 -18.23 10.05
CA ASP A 17 -0.76 -18.31 9.84
C ASP A 17 -0.33 -17.77 8.47
N ALA A 18 -1.09 -18.07 7.41
CA ALA A 18 -0.79 -17.55 6.07
C ALA A 18 -1.00 -16.04 5.97
N LYS A 19 -2.02 -15.50 6.66
CA LYS A 19 -2.24 -14.05 6.75
C LYS A 19 -1.12 -13.36 7.51
N ALA A 20 -0.70 -13.92 8.66
CA ALA A 20 0.39 -13.38 9.47
C ALA A 20 1.71 -13.34 8.68
N LYS A 21 2.05 -14.44 7.99
CA LYS A 21 3.23 -14.48 7.12
C LYS A 21 3.16 -13.48 5.97
N GLY A 22 2.01 -13.37 5.30
CA GLY A 22 1.83 -12.37 4.25
C GLY A 22 1.98 -10.93 4.76
N MET A 23 1.56 -10.67 6.00
CA MET A 23 1.70 -9.37 6.65
C MET A 23 3.16 -9.07 6.99
N GLU A 24 3.92 -10.05 7.47
CA GLU A 24 5.38 -9.94 7.66
C GLU A 24 6.09 -9.61 6.34
N GLU A 25 5.74 -10.27 5.24
CA GLU A 25 6.29 -9.97 3.91
C GLU A 25 5.97 -8.55 3.43
N VAL A 26 4.77 -8.03 3.76
CA VAL A 26 4.40 -6.63 3.48
C VAL A 26 5.24 -5.65 4.31
N GLU A 27 5.40 -5.89 5.61
CA GLU A 27 6.23 -5.04 6.47
C GLU A 27 7.69 -5.00 5.98
N GLU A 28 8.28 -6.15 5.67
CA GLU A 28 9.63 -6.21 5.09
C GLU A 28 9.72 -5.46 3.75
N GLY A 29 8.70 -5.60 2.89
CA GLY A 29 8.62 -4.90 1.62
C GLY A 29 8.60 -3.38 1.79
N LEU A 30 7.84 -2.87 2.76
CA LEU A 30 7.75 -1.45 3.08
C LEU A 30 9.07 -0.90 3.63
N LEU A 31 9.78 -1.66 4.47
CA LEU A 31 11.13 -1.27 4.93
C LEU A 31 12.13 -1.18 3.78
N ARG A 32 12.11 -2.14 2.85
CA ARG A 32 12.96 -2.08 1.64
C ARG A 32 12.60 -0.90 0.74
N LEU A 33 11.32 -0.55 0.63
CA LEU A 33 10.85 0.61 -0.12
C LEU A 33 11.28 1.93 0.55
N GLU A 34 11.29 2.01 1.87
CA GLU A 34 11.81 3.17 2.62
C GLU A 34 13.29 3.39 2.31
N GLU A 35 14.11 2.34 2.39
CA GLU A 35 15.54 2.40 2.04
C GLU A 35 15.74 2.83 0.58
N ALA A 36 14.98 2.25 -0.35
CA ALA A 36 15.03 2.60 -1.76
C ALA A 36 14.59 4.05 -2.00
N PHE A 37 13.56 4.53 -1.30
CA PHE A 37 13.09 5.90 -1.41
C PHE A 37 14.17 6.89 -0.98
N VAL A 38 14.79 6.67 0.19
CA VAL A 38 15.87 7.53 0.68
C VAL A 38 17.05 7.57 -0.30
N ALA A 39 17.42 6.42 -0.88
CA ALA A 39 18.53 6.34 -1.84
C ALA A 39 18.22 7.01 -3.19
N LEU A 40 17.00 6.85 -3.69
CA LEU A 40 16.61 7.29 -5.05
C LEU A 40 16.14 8.75 -5.08
N SER A 41 15.34 9.17 -4.09
CA SER A 41 14.79 10.52 -4.03
C SER A 41 15.86 11.58 -3.80
N LYS A 42 16.98 11.22 -3.14
CA LYS A 42 18.04 12.17 -2.74
C LYS A 42 17.49 13.37 -1.95
N GLY A 43 16.48 13.11 -1.11
CA GLY A 43 15.81 14.14 -0.30
C GLY A 43 14.74 14.94 -1.03
N LYS A 44 14.34 14.51 -2.22
CA LYS A 44 13.22 15.10 -2.97
C LYS A 44 11.87 14.45 -2.60
N PRO A 45 10.73 15.05 -2.95
CA PRO A 45 9.42 14.56 -2.54
C PRO A 45 9.04 13.19 -3.11
N PHE A 46 9.56 12.82 -4.28
CA PHE A 46 9.17 11.63 -5.02
C PHE A 46 10.35 10.70 -5.33
N PHE A 47 10.07 9.43 -5.64
CA PHE A 47 11.07 8.51 -6.19
C PHE A 47 11.64 9.03 -7.51
N GLY A 48 10.81 9.72 -8.30
CA GLY A 48 11.21 10.45 -9.52
C GLY A 48 12.04 11.73 -9.27
N GLY A 49 12.25 12.14 -8.02
CA GLY A 49 12.89 13.40 -7.68
C GLY A 49 11.85 14.48 -7.40
N GLU A 50 11.88 15.56 -8.18
CA GLU A 50 10.96 16.70 -8.03
C GLU A 50 9.54 16.38 -8.50
N ASP A 51 9.41 15.47 -9.46
CA ASP A 51 8.15 15.11 -10.10
C ASP A 51 7.82 13.63 -9.86
N ILE A 52 6.53 13.29 -9.94
CA ILE A 52 6.04 11.92 -9.88
C ILE A 52 6.67 11.08 -11.00
N GLY A 53 7.41 10.04 -10.62
CA GLY A 53 8.04 9.09 -11.53
C GLY A 53 7.29 7.76 -11.63
N LEU A 54 7.87 6.83 -12.38
CA LEU A 54 7.29 5.49 -12.56
C LEU A 54 7.09 4.75 -11.24
N MET A 55 8.06 4.83 -10.33
CA MET A 55 7.97 4.12 -9.05
C MET A 55 6.90 4.72 -8.14
N ASP A 56 6.73 6.04 -8.18
CA ASP A 56 5.65 6.74 -7.46
C ASP A 56 4.28 6.27 -7.93
N ILE A 57 4.08 6.13 -9.25
CA ILE A 57 2.82 5.63 -9.83
C ILE A 57 2.57 4.18 -9.43
N CYS A 58 3.60 3.33 -9.58
CA CYS A 58 3.50 1.91 -9.24
C CYS A 58 3.14 1.73 -7.76
N PHE A 59 3.88 2.34 -6.85
CA PHE A 59 3.63 2.19 -5.42
C PHE A 59 2.37 2.93 -4.98
N GLY A 60 2.13 4.13 -5.51
CA GLY A 60 0.95 4.95 -5.26
C GLY A 60 -0.36 4.27 -5.64
N SER A 61 -0.36 3.40 -6.65
CA SER A 61 -1.54 2.59 -7.02
C SER A 61 -1.98 1.62 -5.89
N PHE A 62 -1.04 1.19 -5.04
CA PHE A 62 -1.33 0.34 -3.88
C PHE A 62 -1.59 1.14 -2.60
N LEU A 63 -1.20 2.42 -2.55
CA LEU A 63 -1.30 3.25 -1.34
C LEU A 63 -2.73 3.33 -0.79
N VAL A 64 -3.73 3.42 -1.66
CA VAL A 64 -5.15 3.45 -1.24
C VAL A 64 -5.57 2.13 -0.59
N LEU A 65 -5.07 0.99 -1.06
CA LEU A 65 -5.33 -0.32 -0.45
C LEU A 65 -4.68 -0.42 0.93
N LEU A 66 -3.46 0.10 1.08
CA LEU A 66 -2.78 0.17 2.37
C LEU A 66 -3.58 1.03 3.36
N LYS A 67 -3.91 2.28 3.00
CA LYS A 67 -4.71 3.17 3.86
C LYS A 67 -6.09 2.60 4.19
N ALA A 68 -6.73 1.91 3.24
CA ALA A 68 -8.00 1.22 3.49
C ALA A 68 -7.86 0.08 4.50
N ARG A 69 -6.78 -0.71 4.43
CA ARG A 69 -6.50 -1.76 5.42
C ARG A 69 -6.22 -1.19 6.81
N GLU A 70 -5.40 -0.14 6.90
CA GLU A 70 -5.15 0.58 8.15
C GLU A 70 -6.47 1.01 8.80
N LYS A 71 -7.39 1.58 8.00
CA LYS A 71 -8.72 1.98 8.47
C LYS A 71 -9.60 0.81 8.91
N LEU A 72 -9.64 -0.28 8.15
CA LEU A 72 -10.50 -1.43 8.45
C LEU A 72 -10.04 -2.23 9.67
N LYS A 73 -8.73 -2.40 9.81
CA LYS A 73 -8.14 -3.36 10.77
C LYS A 73 -7.45 -2.68 11.95
N GLY A 74 -7.31 -1.35 11.91
CA GLY A 74 -6.53 -0.60 12.89
C GLY A 74 -5.03 -0.91 12.81
N GLU A 75 -4.58 -1.48 11.68
CA GLU A 75 -3.17 -1.74 11.39
C GLU A 75 -2.47 -0.41 11.09
N LYS A 76 -1.15 -0.35 11.34
CA LYS A 76 -0.31 0.78 10.93
C LYS A 76 0.77 0.25 9.99
N LEU A 77 0.50 0.32 8.70
CA LEU A 77 1.35 -0.22 7.64
C LEU A 77 2.45 0.79 7.30
N LEU A 78 2.06 2.03 7.05
CA LEU A 78 2.99 3.16 6.99
C LEU A 78 3.11 3.75 8.38
N ASP A 79 4.15 3.31 9.10
CA ASP A 79 4.42 3.76 10.45
C ASP A 79 5.57 4.77 10.45
N GLU A 80 5.32 6.00 10.88
CA GLU A 80 6.36 7.03 11.05
C GLU A 80 7.58 6.57 11.85
N SER A 81 7.46 5.58 12.74
CA SER A 81 8.60 5.03 13.49
C SER A 81 9.50 4.11 12.64
N LYS A 82 8.96 3.49 11.59
CA LYS A 82 9.62 2.49 10.73
C LYS A 82 9.90 3.02 9.32
N THR A 83 8.94 3.73 8.74
CA THR A 83 8.93 4.22 7.35
C THR A 83 8.60 5.73 7.27
N PRO A 84 9.36 6.60 7.97
CA PRO A 84 9.07 8.04 8.06
C PRO A 84 9.10 8.76 6.71
N SER A 85 9.96 8.35 5.78
CA SER A 85 10.07 9.00 4.47
C SER A 85 8.91 8.60 3.57
N LEU A 86 8.50 7.33 3.59
CA LEU A 86 7.30 6.86 2.89
C LEU A 86 6.02 7.47 3.46
N CYS A 87 5.95 7.74 4.77
CA CYS A 87 4.82 8.47 5.34
C CYS A 87 4.68 9.86 4.71
N LYS A 88 5.78 10.63 4.66
CA LYS A 88 5.81 11.95 4.02
C LYS A 88 5.50 11.87 2.53
N TRP A 89 6.14 10.93 1.83
CA TRP A 89 5.89 10.68 0.41
C TRP A 89 4.41 10.39 0.15
N ALA A 90 3.75 9.58 0.98
CA ALA A 90 2.34 9.25 0.82
C ALA A 90 1.43 10.49 0.92
N ASP A 91 1.76 11.43 1.81
CA ASP A 91 1.00 12.66 1.99
C ASP A 91 1.23 13.64 0.83
N GLU A 92 2.47 13.77 0.36
CA GLU A 92 2.82 14.56 -0.83
C GLU A 92 2.15 13.99 -2.09
N TYR A 93 2.25 12.67 -2.31
CA TYR A 93 1.68 11.97 -3.45
C TYR A 93 0.15 12.11 -3.51
N LEU A 94 -0.55 11.99 -2.38
CA LEU A 94 -2.01 12.14 -2.35
C LEU A 94 -2.47 13.60 -2.47
N SER A 95 -1.59 14.56 -2.17
CA SER A 95 -1.88 16.00 -2.27
C SER A 95 -1.62 16.56 -3.67
N ASP A 96 -0.86 15.85 -4.50
CA ASP A 96 -0.54 16.24 -5.87
C ASP A 96 -1.80 16.39 -6.75
N ASP A 97 -1.86 17.44 -7.56
CA ASP A 97 -3.01 17.78 -8.39
C ASP A 97 -3.36 16.69 -9.42
N THR A 98 -2.37 15.93 -9.88
CA THR A 98 -2.57 14.84 -10.84
C THR A 98 -3.17 13.60 -10.17
N VAL A 99 -2.87 13.40 -8.88
CA VAL A 99 -3.28 12.21 -8.12
C VAL A 99 -4.61 12.44 -7.40
N LYS A 100 -4.78 13.58 -6.73
CA LYS A 100 -5.93 13.84 -5.85
C LYS A 100 -7.28 13.76 -6.54
N ASN A 101 -7.30 13.98 -7.86
CA ASN A 101 -8.50 13.95 -8.69
C ASN A 101 -8.84 12.56 -9.25
N VAL A 102 -7.89 11.61 -9.22
CA VAL A 102 -8.08 10.26 -9.78
C VAL A 102 -8.03 9.16 -8.72
N VAL A 103 -7.49 9.47 -7.54
CA VAL A 103 -7.36 8.52 -6.44
C VAL A 103 -8.74 8.07 -5.95
N PRO A 104 -9.01 6.75 -5.86
CA PRO A 104 -10.26 6.25 -5.32
C PRO A 104 -10.46 6.67 -3.86
N ASN A 105 -11.71 6.92 -3.48
CA ASN A 105 -12.05 7.21 -2.08
C ASN A 105 -11.70 6.02 -1.18
N VAL A 106 -10.86 6.26 -0.16
CA VAL A 106 -10.36 5.22 0.77
C VAL A 106 -11.50 4.47 1.45
N ASP A 107 -12.60 5.13 1.81
CA ASP A 107 -13.72 4.51 2.52
C ASP A 107 -14.46 3.50 1.64
N LYS A 108 -14.65 3.84 0.36
CA LYS A 108 -15.26 2.92 -0.61
C LYS A 108 -14.37 1.70 -0.86
N ILE A 109 -13.06 1.90 -0.89
CA ILE A 109 -12.11 0.79 -1.04
C ILE A 109 -12.09 -0.09 0.23
N ALA A 110 -12.18 0.52 1.41
CA ALA A 110 -12.30 -0.19 2.67
C ALA A 110 -13.57 -1.06 2.71
N GLU A 111 -14.72 -0.49 2.37
CA GLU A 111 -15.99 -1.22 2.25
C GLU A 111 -15.86 -2.40 1.26
N PHE A 112 -15.31 -2.15 0.08
CA PHE A 112 -15.09 -3.19 -0.94
C PHE A 112 -14.18 -4.33 -0.45
N ILE A 113 -13.07 -4.03 0.24
CA ILE A 113 -12.18 -5.04 0.82
C ILE A 113 -12.94 -5.84 1.89
N GLY A 114 -13.69 -5.18 2.77
CA GLY A 114 -14.50 -5.84 3.79
C GLY A 114 -15.51 -6.82 3.18
N GLU A 115 -16.23 -6.40 2.13
CA GLU A 115 -17.14 -7.29 1.41
C GLU A 115 -16.44 -8.50 0.79
N LEU A 116 -15.25 -8.31 0.21
CA LEU A 116 -14.46 -9.39 -0.37
C LEU A 116 -14.01 -10.39 0.71
N GLU A 117 -13.60 -9.91 1.88
CA GLU A 117 -13.22 -10.76 3.00
C GLU A 117 -14.41 -11.58 3.51
N VAL A 118 -15.59 -10.96 3.65
CA VAL A 118 -16.83 -11.68 4.04
C VAL A 118 -17.21 -12.74 3.02
N LYS A 119 -17.18 -12.41 1.72
CA LYS A 119 -17.47 -13.36 0.62
C LYS A 119 -16.43 -14.48 0.51
N GLY A 120 -15.17 -14.23 0.87
CA GLY A 120 -14.11 -15.24 0.92
C GLY A 120 -14.23 -16.18 2.13
N GLN A 121 -14.94 -15.76 3.18
CA GLN A 121 -15.16 -16.54 4.39
C GLN A 121 -16.43 -17.41 4.34
N SER A 122 -17.44 -17.03 3.54
CA SER A 122 -18.64 -17.84 3.26
C SER A 122 -18.32 -19.03 2.36
#